data_AF-A0AA84ZPS2-F1
#
_entry.id   AF-A0AA84ZPS2-F1
#
_cell.length_a   1.000
_cell.length_b   1.000
_cell.length_c   1.000
_cell.angle_alpha   90.00
_cell.angle_beta   90.00
_cell.angle_gamma   90.00
#
_symmetry.space_group_name_H-M   'P 1'
#
loop_
_entity.id
_entity.type
_entity.pdbx_description
1 polymer ?
#
loop_
_entity_poly.entity_id
_entity_poly.type
_entity_poly.pdbx_seq_one_letter_code
_entity_poly.pdbx_strand_id
1 'polypeptide(L)'
;MKRYWNWIDQTLKESSNRITRHALNLNPEGKRKSGILKNGLRREIEAGMKSMNNNWEELERITQNRAICRMLVCGLCSSRWSIRC
;
A
#
# COMPACT_ATOMS: atom_id res chain seq x y z
N MET A 1 -24.70 40.22 23.73
CA MET A 1 -23.51 39.36 23.90
C MET A 1 -23.76 37.86 23.69
N LYS A 2 -24.82 37.25 24.23
CA LYS A 2 -25.10 35.79 24.06
C LYS A 2 -25.21 35.30 22.61
N ARG A 3 -25.72 36.12 21.68
CA ARG A 3 -25.92 35.76 20.26
C ARG A 3 -24.62 35.57 19.49
N TYR A 4 -23.60 36.37 19.80
CA TYR A 4 -22.30 36.33 19.13
C TYR A 4 -21.52 35.06 19.52
N TRP A 5 -21.51 34.73 20.81
CA TRP A 5 -20.88 33.50 21.31
C TRP A 5 -21.57 32.23 20.78
N ASN A 6 -22.90 32.21 20.68
CA ASN A 6 -23.62 31.11 20.04
C ASN A 6 -23.26 30.96 18.55
N TRP A 7 -23.06 32.07 17.84
CA TRP A 7 -22.67 32.04 16.42
C TRP A 7 -21.25 31.49 16.23
N ILE A 8 -20.32 31.84 17.12
CA ILE A 8 -18.96 31.27 17.13
C ILE A 8 -19.01 29.76 17.41
N ASP A 9 -19.74 29.33 18.44
CA ASP A 9 -19.84 27.92 18.81
C ASP A 9 -20.43 27.07 17.68
N GLN A 10 -21.49 27.57 17.04
CA GLN A 10 -22.14 26.89 15.92
C GLN A 10 -21.21 26.77 14.72
N THR A 11 -20.44 27.83 14.41
CA THR A 11 -19.47 27.82 13.30
C THR A 11 -18.32 26.84 13.56
N LEU A 12 -17.81 26.82 14.79
CA LEU A 12 -16.76 25.87 15.18
C LEU A 12 -17.27 24.43 15.11
N LYS A 13 -18.49 24.16 15.57
CA LYS A 13 -19.11 22.83 15.52
C LYS A 13 -19.33 22.35 14.08
N GLU A 14 -19.76 23.24 13.19
CA GLU A 14 -19.94 22.95 11.76
C GLU A 14 -18.59 22.64 11.08
N SER A 15 -17.54 23.42 11.38
CA SER A 15 -16.19 23.19 10.85
C SER A 15 -15.60 21.85 11.33
N SER A 16 -15.78 21.50 12.60
CA SER A 16 -15.32 20.24 13.18
C SER A 16 -16.03 19.04 12.57
N ASN A 17 -17.35 19.13 12.37
CA ASN A 17 -18.14 18.11 11.67
C ASN A 17 -17.68 17.95 10.22
N ARG A 18 -17.33 19.05 9.54
CA ARG A 18 -16.81 19.03 8.17
C ARG A 18 -15.45 18.35 8.07
N ILE A 19 -14.53 18.66 8.98
CA ILE A 19 -13.22 18.01 9.08
C ILE A 19 -13.38 16.51 9.35
N THR A 20 -14.27 16.13 10.27
CA THR A 20 -14.53 14.73 10.62
C THR A 20 -15.09 13.95 9.42
N ARG A 21 -16.06 14.50 8.67
CA ARG A 21 -16.59 13.86 7.45
C ARG A 21 -15.54 13.77 6.35
N HIS A 22 -14.69 14.79 6.19
CA HIS A 22 -13.61 14.74 5.22
C HIS A 22 -12.59 13.66 5.57
N ALA A 23 -12.21 13.57 6.85
CA ALA A 23 -11.32 12.53 7.35
C ALA A 23 -11.91 11.12 7.13
N LEU A 24 -13.21 10.93 7.37
CA LEU A 24 -13.89 9.65 7.13
C LEU A 24 -13.96 9.27 5.64
N ASN A 25 -14.18 10.23 4.74
CA ASN A 25 -14.19 9.96 3.29
C ASN A 25 -12.77 9.74 2.74
N LEU A 26 -11.78 10.45 3.29
CA LEU A 26 -10.38 10.33 2.92
C LEU A 26 -9.69 9.11 3.54
N ASN A 27 -10.32 8.44 4.51
CA ASN A 27 -9.82 7.22 5.11
C ASN A 27 -10.54 5.93 4.62
N PRO A 28 -10.22 5.41 3.43
CA PRO A 28 -10.53 4.04 3.03
C PRO A 28 -9.37 3.07 3.34
N GLU A 29 -8.63 3.26 4.45
CA GLU A 29 -7.36 2.57 4.76
C GLU A 29 -7.40 1.04 4.66
N GLY A 30 -8.58 0.41 4.75
CA GLY A 30 -8.67 -1.05 4.74
C GLY A 30 -8.70 -1.74 3.36
N LYS A 31 -9.04 -1.06 2.25
CA LYS A 31 -9.58 -1.81 1.09
C LYS A 31 -8.95 -1.62 -0.29
N ARG A 32 -8.05 -0.66 -0.53
CA ARG A 32 -7.63 -0.33 -1.92
C ARG A 32 -6.18 -0.53 -2.32
N LYS A 33 -5.28 -1.00 -1.44
CA LYS A 33 -3.86 -1.14 -1.83
C LYS A 33 -3.31 -2.57 -1.79
N SER A 34 -3.77 -3.43 -0.88
CA SER A 34 -3.20 -4.80 -0.75
C SER A 34 -3.46 -5.71 -1.96
N GLY A 35 -4.67 -5.67 -2.54
CA GLY A 35 -5.01 -6.50 -3.71
C GLY A 35 -4.25 -6.11 -4.98
N ILE A 36 -4.05 -4.80 -5.20
CA ILE A 36 -3.31 -4.29 -6.36
C ILE A 36 -1.81 -4.61 -6.24
N LEU A 37 -1.24 -4.45 -5.03
CA LEU A 37 0.17 -4.71 -4.76
C LEU A 37 0.52 -6.20 -4.91
N LYS A 38 -0.37 -7.10 -4.44
CA LYS A 38 -0.21 -8.56 -4.62
C LYS A 38 -0.26 -8.96 -6.09
N ASN A 39 -1.16 -8.36 -6.87
CA ASN A 39 -1.29 -8.68 -8.29
C ASN A 39 -0.12 -8.11 -9.10
N GLY A 40 0.40 -6.94 -8.74
CA GLY A 40 1.60 -6.35 -9.34
C GLY A 40 2.86 -7.17 -9.09
N LEU A 41 3.10 -7.56 -7.83
CA LEU A 41 4.26 -8.37 -7.45
C LEU A 41 4.28 -9.73 -8.18
N ARG A 42 3.12 -10.38 -8.31
CA ARG A 42 2.99 -11.64 -9.06
C ARG A 42 3.44 -11.49 -10.52
N ARG A 43 3.03 -10.40 -11.19
CA ARG A 43 3.38 -10.13 -12.59
C ARG A 43 4.87 -9.79 -12.77
N GLU A 44 5.47 -9.07 -11.82
CA GLU A 44 6.92 -8.79 -11.85
C GLU A 44 7.75 -10.05 -11.66
N ILE A 45 7.37 -10.92 -10.72
CA ILE A 45 8.04 -12.21 -10.53
C ILE A 45 7.90 -13.08 -11.78
N GLU A 46 6.70 -13.16 -12.36
CA GLU A 46 6.43 -13.91 -13.59
C GLU A 46 7.23 -13.38 -14.80
N ALA A 47 7.33 -12.05 -14.93
CA ALA A 47 8.15 -11.41 -15.97
C ALA A 47 9.65 -11.65 -15.74
N GLY A 48 10.12 -11.56 -14.49
CA GLY A 48 11.49 -11.87 -14.09
C GLY A 48 11.84 -13.33 -14.40
N MET A 49 10.97 -14.27 -14.03
CA MET A 49 11.10 -15.70 -14.35
C MET A 49 11.21 -15.93 -15.85
N LYS A 50 10.33 -15.30 -16.64
CA LYS A 50 10.33 -15.42 -18.10
C LYS A 50 11.61 -14.88 -18.73
N SER A 51 12.23 -13.86 -18.13
CA SER A 51 13.50 -13.30 -18.57
C SER A 51 14.73 -14.12 -18.15
N MET A 52 14.65 -14.85 -17.03
CA MET A 52 15.78 -15.62 -16.48
C MET A 52 15.89 -17.06 -17.00
N ASN A 53 14.88 -17.61 -17.68
CA ASN A 53 14.87 -18.96 -18.25
C ASN A 53 15.31 -20.08 -17.27
N ASN A 54 15.03 -19.91 -15.98
CA ASN A 54 15.38 -20.87 -14.94
C ASN A 54 14.29 -21.93 -14.78
N ASN A 55 14.67 -23.18 -14.52
CA ASN A 55 13.73 -24.25 -14.19
C ASN A 55 13.02 -23.98 -12.85
N TRP A 56 11.74 -24.35 -12.78
CA TRP A 56 10.89 -24.19 -11.58
C TRP A 56 11.51 -24.80 -10.31
N GLU A 57 12.27 -25.88 -10.44
CA GLU A 57 12.94 -26.59 -9.35
C GLU A 57 14.05 -25.76 -8.69
N GLU A 58 14.82 -25.00 -9.47
CA GLU A 58 15.90 -24.14 -8.95
C GLU A 58 15.29 -22.96 -8.16
N LEU A 59 14.14 -22.47 -8.64
CA LEU A 59 13.41 -21.40 -7.96
C LEU A 59 12.74 -21.90 -6.67
N GLU A 60 12.21 -23.12 -6.66
CA GLU A 60 11.61 -23.72 -5.46
C GLU A 60 12.65 -23.81 -4.33
N ARG A 61 13.88 -24.25 -4.66
CA ARG A 61 15.02 -24.26 -3.72
C ARG A 61 15.34 -22.86 -3.19
N ILE A 62 15.29 -21.84 -4.05
CA ILE A 62 15.54 -20.45 -3.62
C ILE A 62 14.38 -19.91 -2.77
N THR A 63 13.12 -20.24 -3.09
CA THR A 63 11.94 -19.82 -2.32
C THR A 63 11.85 -20.44 -0.93
N GLN A 64 12.40 -21.65 -0.75
CA GLN A 64 12.56 -22.26 0.58
C GLN A 64 13.52 -21.46 1.46
N ASN A 65 14.56 -20.84 0.87
CA ASN A 65 15.44 -19.93 1.58
C ASN A 65 14.89 -18.50 1.55
N ARG A 66 14.10 -18.17 2.58
CA ARG A 66 13.42 -16.88 2.73
C ARG A 66 14.34 -15.65 2.60
N ALA A 67 15.62 -15.76 2.96
CA ALA A 67 16.58 -14.66 2.88
C ALA A 67 17.08 -14.44 1.44
N ILE A 68 17.49 -15.52 0.76
CA ILE A 68 17.91 -15.48 -0.65
C ILE A 68 16.75 -15.06 -1.55
N CYS A 69 15.55 -15.56 -1.23
CA CYS A 69 14.33 -15.21 -1.93
C CYS A 69 14.00 -13.72 -1.81
N ARG A 70 14.19 -13.11 -0.62
CA ARG A 70 14.05 -11.66 -0.44
C ARG A 70 15.05 -10.86 -1.27
N MET A 71 16.32 -11.27 -1.30
CA MET A 71 17.36 -10.58 -2.09
C MET A 71 17.05 -10.57 -3.59
N LEU A 72 16.62 -11.69 -4.16
CA LEU A 72 16.26 -11.75 -5.59
C LEU A 72 15.01 -10.93 -5.91
N VAL A 73 13.95 -11.03 -5.10
CA VAL A 73 12.74 -10.22 -5.29
C VAL A 73 13.06 -8.72 -5.17
N CYS A 74 13.93 -8.35 -4.24
CA CYS A 74 14.44 -6.98 -4.12
C CYS A 74 15.23 -6.51 -5.37
N GLY A 75 16.07 -7.38 -5.96
CA GLY A 75 16.82 -7.07 -7.18
C GLY A 75 15.95 -7.00 -8.45
N LEU A 76 14.81 -7.70 -8.46
CA LEU A 76 13.86 -7.71 -9.57
C LEU A 76 12.84 -6.55 -9.51
N CYS A 77 12.58 -5.97 -8.33
CA CYS A 77 11.63 -4.88 -8.16
C CYS A 77 12.23 -3.51 -8.54
N SER A 78 11.78 -2.95 -9.67
CA SER A 78 12.15 -1.60 -10.12
C SER A 78 11.34 -0.53 -9.38
N SER A 79 11.78 -0.19 -8.15
CA SER A 79 11.61 1.12 -7.48
C SER A 79 10.21 1.75 -7.30
N ARG A 80 9.09 1.13 -7.71
CA ARG A 80 7.74 1.70 -7.51
C ARG A 80 7.01 1.21 -6.26
N TRP A 81 7.46 0.10 -5.68
CA TRP A 81 6.80 -0.57 -4.54
C TRP A 81 7.80 -0.98 -3.46
N SER A 82 8.88 -0.19 -3.28
CA SER A 82 9.83 -0.42 -2.18
C SER A 82 9.12 -0.16 -0.85
N ILE A 83 8.45 -1.20 -0.34
CA ILE A 83 8.13 -1.33 1.06
C ILE A 83 9.30 -2.11 1.66
N ARG A 84 10.45 -1.44 1.69
CA ARG A 84 11.63 -1.81 2.47
C ARG A 84 12.11 -3.26 2.27
N CYS A 85 13.07 -3.43 1.36
CA CYS A 85 14.24 -4.23 1.74
C CYS A 85 14.85 -3.53 2.98
#